data_AF-A0A930U0F7-F1
#
_entry.id   AF-A0A930U0F7-F1
#
_cell.length_a   1.000
_cell.length_b   1.000
_cell.length_c   1.000
_cell.angle_alpha   90.00
_cell.angle_beta   90.00
_cell.angle_gamma   90.00
#
_symmetry.space_group_name_H-M   'P 1'
#
loop_
_entity.id
_entity.type
_entity.pdbx_description
1 polymer ?
#
loop_
_entity_poly.entity_id
_entity_poly.type
_entity_poly.pdbx_seq_one_letter_code
_entity_poly.pdbx_strand_id
1 'polypeptide(L)'
;MAISTSLKHVLVPLAGLILAFSSGQGLLLAQANRPEGALRIQSDVQEANARTGVIIARGNVRLQYPSRQVDATSDLAEYDSRRRVVILRGNVLIRQAGNSVRAEVVTYTLDTGKVEAMPAAQKQVESVYIIPEAPAPAPAPEVSAPGTP
;
A
#
# COMPACT_ATOMS: atom_id res chain seq x y z
N MET A 1 53.40 17.29 1.48
CA MET A 1 53.82 17.67 0.11
C MET A 1 53.11 16.71 -0.83
N ALA A 2 52.22 17.26 -1.66
CA ALA A 2 51.23 16.55 -2.45
C ALA A 2 51.67 16.40 -3.90
N ILE A 3 51.26 15.32 -4.58
CA ILE A 3 50.87 15.27 -6.02
C ILE A 3 50.35 13.85 -6.32
N SER A 4 49.05 13.67 -6.54
CA SER A 4 48.34 13.82 -7.83
C SER A 4 48.58 12.64 -8.78
N THR A 5 47.56 11.82 -9.02
CA THR A 5 47.53 10.90 -10.18
C THR A 5 46.12 10.84 -10.73
N SER A 6 46.03 11.26 -11.99
CA SER A 6 44.85 11.64 -12.76
C SER A 6 44.09 10.42 -13.29
N LEU A 7 42.78 10.36 -13.05
CA LEU A 7 41.87 9.38 -13.66
C LEU A 7 41.28 9.99 -14.94
N LYS A 8 41.69 9.45 -16.07
CA LYS A 8 41.39 9.95 -17.41
C LYS A 8 39.94 9.64 -17.78
N HIS A 9 39.14 10.68 -18.01
CA HIS A 9 37.84 10.59 -18.66
C HIS A 9 38.03 10.17 -20.14
N VAL A 10 37.41 9.06 -20.54
CA VAL A 10 37.31 8.66 -21.96
C VAL A 10 35.97 9.15 -22.50
N LEU A 11 36.08 10.20 -23.31
CA LEU A 11 35.09 10.73 -24.25
C LEU A 11 34.93 9.72 -25.39
N VAL A 12 33.74 9.13 -25.56
CA VAL A 12 33.42 8.31 -26.74
C VAL A 12 32.85 9.23 -27.82
N PRO A 13 33.43 9.29 -29.03
CA PRO A 13 33.00 10.20 -30.07
C PRO A 13 31.74 9.68 -30.78
N LEU A 14 30.86 10.64 -31.07
CA LEU A 14 29.68 10.53 -31.91
C LEU A 14 30.12 10.40 -33.39
N ALA A 15 29.88 9.25 -34.01
CA ALA A 15 29.94 9.09 -35.47
C ALA A 15 28.84 8.11 -35.89
N GLY A 16 27.99 8.57 -36.82
CA GLY A 16 26.72 7.94 -37.16
C GLY A 16 26.85 6.63 -37.93
N LEU A 17 25.85 5.78 -37.70
CA LEU A 17 25.47 4.71 -38.61
C LEU A 17 23.94 4.69 -38.68
N ILE A 18 23.39 5.15 -39.79
CA ILE A 18 21.97 4.99 -40.11
C ILE A 18 21.79 3.55 -40.59
N LEU A 19 21.22 2.70 -39.74
CA LEU A 19 20.67 1.41 -40.13
C LEU A 19 19.15 1.54 -40.16
N ALA A 20 18.59 1.38 -41.36
CA ALA A 20 17.15 1.29 -41.57
C ALA A 20 16.59 0.05 -40.86
N PHE A 21 15.88 0.24 -39.75
CA PHE A 21 15.07 -0.81 -39.11
C PHE A 21 13.66 -0.76 -39.68
N SER A 22 13.46 -1.38 -40.85
CA SER A 22 12.13 -1.78 -41.31
C SER A 22 11.77 -3.13 -40.69
N SER A 23 11.18 -3.10 -39.50
CA SER A 23 10.31 -4.17 -39.00
C SER A 23 9.69 -3.70 -37.69
N GLY A 24 8.38 -3.50 -37.72
CA GLY A 24 7.59 -3.32 -36.51
C GLY A 24 7.74 -4.56 -35.63
N GLN A 25 8.55 -4.44 -34.59
CA GLN A 25 8.48 -5.32 -33.44
C GLN A 25 8.07 -4.45 -32.27
N GLY A 26 6.82 -4.65 -31.85
CA GLY A 26 6.22 -3.93 -30.75
C GLY A 26 7.16 -3.95 -29.56
N LEU A 27 7.36 -2.78 -28.99
CA LEU A 27 7.88 -2.63 -27.65
C LEU A 27 6.91 -3.40 -26.74
N LEU A 28 7.20 -4.67 -26.46
CA LEU A 28 6.57 -5.43 -25.41
C LEU A 28 6.89 -4.67 -24.12
N LEU A 29 5.97 -3.78 -23.73
CA LEU A 29 5.91 -3.24 -22.40
C LEU A 29 5.96 -4.46 -21.49
N ALA A 30 7.04 -4.61 -20.75
CA ALA A 30 7.09 -5.50 -19.61
C ALA A 30 6.01 -5.00 -18.64
N GLN A 31 4.76 -5.44 -18.86
CA GLN A 31 3.71 -5.39 -17.88
C GLN A 31 4.21 -6.33 -16.79
N ALA A 32 4.96 -5.75 -15.85
CA ALA A 32 5.40 -6.45 -14.67
C ALA A 32 4.16 -7.12 -14.09
N ASN A 33 4.15 -8.45 -14.14
CA ASN A 33 3.17 -9.31 -13.51
C ASN A 33 3.31 -9.09 -11.99
N ARG A 34 2.88 -7.91 -11.52
CA ARG A 34 2.91 -7.55 -10.11
C ARG A 34 1.89 -8.46 -9.46
N PRO A 35 2.27 -9.22 -8.42
CA PRO A 35 1.34 -10.10 -7.76
C PRO A 35 0.08 -9.31 -7.38
N GLU A 36 -1.03 -9.65 -8.03
CA GLU A 36 -2.33 -9.06 -7.79
C GLU A 36 -2.61 -9.16 -6.28
N GLY A 37 -2.77 -8.01 -5.61
CA GLY A 37 -3.02 -7.97 -4.18
C GLY A 37 -1.78 -7.95 -3.27
N ALA A 38 -0.58 -7.69 -3.78
CA ALA A 38 0.60 -7.43 -2.96
C ALA A 38 0.47 -6.13 -2.12
N LEU A 39 1.17 -6.09 -0.99
CA LEU A 39 1.34 -4.87 -0.20
C LEU A 39 2.15 -3.85 -1.01
N ARG A 40 1.61 -2.65 -1.20
CA ARG A 40 2.25 -1.54 -1.89
C ARG A 40 2.35 -0.34 -0.96
N ILE A 41 3.56 0.23 -0.86
CA ILE A 41 3.82 1.47 -0.11
C ILE A 41 4.40 2.50 -1.08
N GLN A 42 3.75 3.66 -1.17
CA GLN A 42 4.17 4.80 -1.96
C GLN A 42 4.45 5.98 -1.02
N SER A 43 5.45 6.79 -1.34
CA SER A 43 5.85 7.96 -0.55
C SER A 43 6.77 8.88 -1.37
N ASP A 44 7.07 10.05 -0.83
CA ASP A 44 8.01 10.99 -1.46
C ASP A 44 9.45 10.49 -1.40
N VAL A 45 9.84 9.90 -0.26
CA VAL A 45 11.17 9.31 -0.05
C VAL A 45 11.04 7.91 0.52
N GLN A 46 11.87 6.99 0.04
CA GLN A 46 12.01 5.63 0.59
C GLN A 46 13.47 5.30 0.81
N GLU A 47 13.77 4.70 1.95
CA GLU A 47 15.08 4.17 2.29
C GLU A 47 14.92 2.70 2.71
N ALA A 48 15.71 1.81 2.11
CA ALA A 48 15.63 0.38 2.37
C ALA A 48 16.99 -0.15 2.81
N ASN A 49 17.03 -0.80 3.97
CA ASN A 49 18.21 -1.48 4.46
C ASN A 49 18.04 -2.99 4.34
N ALA A 50 18.65 -3.58 3.30
CA ALA A 50 18.59 -5.02 3.06
C ALA A 50 19.24 -5.86 4.17
N ARG A 51 20.18 -5.31 4.94
CA ARG A 51 20.84 -6.03 6.05
C ARG A 51 19.94 -6.18 7.27
N THR A 52 19.07 -5.20 7.53
CA THR A 52 18.11 -5.27 8.64
C THR A 52 16.74 -5.77 8.18
N GLY A 53 16.40 -5.61 6.90
CA GLY A 53 15.08 -5.87 6.35
C GLY A 53 14.08 -4.73 6.63
N VAL A 54 14.57 -3.56 7.07
CA VAL A 54 13.73 -2.40 7.39
C VAL A 54 13.64 -1.46 6.19
N ILE A 55 12.43 -1.01 5.90
CA ILE A 55 12.12 -0.01 4.88
C ILE A 55 11.43 1.18 5.57
N ILE A 56 11.96 2.37 5.36
CA ILE A 56 11.43 3.63 5.88
C ILE A 56 10.87 4.45 4.71
N ALA A 57 9.58 4.79 4.78
CA ALA A 57 8.87 5.60 3.81
C ALA A 57 8.42 6.91 4.47
N ARG A 58 8.74 8.06 3.87
CA ARG A 58 8.49 9.40 4.41
C ARG A 58 7.78 10.29 3.40
N GLY A 59 6.81 11.06 3.89
CA GLY A 59 6.07 12.03 3.11
C GLY A 59 5.00 11.39 2.23
N ASN A 60 3.77 11.91 2.32
CA ASN A 60 2.63 11.47 1.51
C ASN A 60 2.46 9.95 1.43
N VAL A 61 2.63 9.26 2.57
CA VAL A 61 2.67 7.80 2.57
C VAL A 61 1.28 7.26 2.24
N ARG A 62 1.22 6.37 1.25
CA ARG A 62 0.02 5.62 0.84
C ARG A 62 0.34 4.14 0.83
N LEU A 63 -0.32 3.40 1.71
CA LEU A 63 -0.26 1.95 1.80
C LEU A 63 -1.53 1.35 1.22
N GLN A 64 -1.37 0.36 0.34
CA GLN A 64 -2.48 -0.37 -0.26
C GLN A 64 -2.21 -1.87 -0.13
N TYR A 65 -3.19 -2.63 0.34
CA TYR A 65 -3.12 -4.08 0.41
C TYR A 65 -4.44 -4.70 -0.06
N PRO A 66 -4.63 -4.83 -1.39
CA PRO A 66 -5.93 -5.18 -1.97
C PRO A 66 -6.44 -6.56 -1.56
N SER A 67 -5.54 -7.54 -1.39
CA SER A 67 -5.91 -8.90 -0.94
C SER A 67 -6.52 -8.94 0.47
N ARG A 68 -6.39 -7.86 1.24
CA ARG A 68 -7.00 -7.70 2.57
C ARG A 68 -7.96 -6.52 2.66
N GLN A 69 -8.24 -5.84 1.54
CA GLN A 69 -9.07 -4.64 1.48
C GLN A 69 -8.63 -3.55 2.48
N VAL A 70 -7.31 -3.38 2.65
CA VAL A 70 -6.73 -2.36 3.54
C VAL A 70 -6.10 -1.25 2.71
N ASP A 71 -6.50 -0.02 3.01
CA ASP A 71 -5.84 1.21 2.54
C ASP A 71 -5.44 2.05 3.75
N ALA A 72 -4.27 2.67 3.70
CA ALA A 72 -3.83 3.59 4.74
C ALA A 72 -3.05 4.79 4.22
N THR A 73 -3.16 5.90 4.94
CA THR A 73 -2.36 7.12 4.71
C THR A 73 -1.66 7.54 5.99
N SER A 74 -0.44 8.08 5.88
CA SER A 74 0.32 8.64 7.02
C SER A 74 1.44 9.57 6.56
N ASP A 75 2.14 10.19 7.51
CA ASP A 75 3.35 11.00 7.25
C ASP A 75 4.62 10.13 7.15
N LEU A 76 4.68 9.07 7.94
CA LEU A 76 5.77 8.10 8.01
C LEU A 76 5.22 6.67 8.02
N ALA A 77 5.92 5.75 7.35
CA ALA A 77 5.77 4.32 7.56
C ALA A 77 7.12 3.63 7.71
N GLU A 78 7.20 2.70 8.64
CA GLU A 78 8.31 1.77 8.80
C GLU A 78 7.79 0.35 8.55
N TYR A 79 8.42 -0.38 7.65
CA TYR A 79 8.11 -1.78 7.37
C TYR A 79 9.30 -2.66 7.73
N ASP A 80 9.11 -3.52 8.72
CA ASP A 80 10.02 -4.62 9.04
C ASP A 80 9.59 -5.86 8.25
N SER A 81 10.32 -6.16 7.19
CA SER A 81 10.02 -7.29 6.30
C SER A 81 10.26 -8.66 6.94
N ARG A 82 11.13 -8.74 7.96
CA ARG A 82 11.43 -10.00 8.66
C ARG A 82 10.34 -10.35 9.65
N ARG A 83 9.82 -9.34 10.35
CA ARG A 83 8.73 -9.47 11.33
C ARG A 83 7.36 -9.34 10.69
N ARG A 84 7.29 -8.86 9.45
CA ARG A 84 6.07 -8.56 8.69
C ARG A 84 5.15 -7.59 9.44
N VAL A 85 5.74 -6.53 10.00
CA VAL A 85 5.05 -5.48 10.76
C VAL A 85 5.25 -4.14 10.07
N VAL A 86 4.14 -3.39 9.92
CA VAL A 86 4.15 -2.00 9.46
C VAL A 86 3.79 -1.08 10.62
N ILE A 87 4.60 -0.05 10.87
CA ILE A 87 4.33 1.00 11.85
C ILE A 87 4.10 2.30 11.09
N LEU A 88 2.89 2.83 11.17
CA LEU A 88 2.47 4.10 10.58
C LEU A 88 2.49 5.17 11.66
N ARG A 89 2.98 6.38 11.32
CA ARG A 89 3.01 7.51 12.26
C ARG A 89 2.62 8.81 11.57
N GLY A 90 1.94 9.68 12.34
CA GLY A 90 1.51 11.00 11.91
C GLY A 90 0.28 10.93 10.99
N ASN A 91 -0.81 11.58 11.42
CA ASN A 91 -2.05 11.72 10.65
C ASN A 91 -2.56 10.40 10.05
N VAL A 92 -2.51 9.31 10.83
CA VAL A 92 -2.80 7.97 10.31
C VAL A 92 -4.30 7.80 10.09
N LEU A 93 -4.68 7.39 8.89
CA LEU A 93 -6.03 6.96 8.54
C LEU A 93 -5.96 5.58 7.88
N ILE A 94 -6.57 4.58 8.49
CA ILE A 94 -6.75 3.25 7.91
C ILE A 94 -8.20 3.08 7.49
N ARG A 95 -8.42 2.46 6.33
CA ARG A 95 -9.72 1.99 5.86
C ARG A 95 -9.63 0.49 5.60
N GLN A 96 -10.53 -0.28 6.20
CA GLN A 96 -10.58 -1.73 6.04
C GLN A 96 -12.03 -2.17 5.87
N ALA A 97 -12.36 -2.71 4.70
CA ALA A 97 -13.70 -3.26 4.41
C ALA A 97 -14.86 -2.30 4.81
N GLY A 98 -14.71 -1.00 4.56
CA GLY A 98 -15.69 0.02 4.93
C GLY A 98 -15.53 0.61 6.35
N ASN A 99 -14.80 -0.06 7.23
CA ASN A 99 -14.44 0.49 8.54
C ASN A 99 -13.30 1.49 8.40
N SER A 100 -13.22 2.47 9.30
CA SER A 100 -12.10 3.41 9.33
C SER A 100 -11.56 3.64 10.74
N VAL A 101 -10.25 3.85 10.84
CA VAL A 101 -9.53 4.12 12.09
C VAL A 101 -8.62 5.32 11.90
N ARG A 102 -8.71 6.30 12.81
CA ARG A 102 -7.80 7.44 12.89
C ARG A 102 -6.98 7.42 14.17
N ALA A 103 -5.68 7.61 14.05
CA ALA A 103 -4.76 7.61 15.18
C ALA A 103 -3.47 8.38 14.87
N GLU A 104 -2.64 8.57 15.90
CA GLU A 104 -1.30 9.14 15.75
C GLU A 104 -0.29 8.08 15.31
N VAL A 105 -0.36 6.90 15.93
CA VAL A 105 0.51 5.76 15.62
C VAL A 105 -0.35 4.52 15.43
N VAL A 106 -0.08 3.76 14.38
CA VAL A 106 -0.74 2.47 14.15
C VAL A 106 0.28 1.40 13.84
N THR A 107 0.19 0.27 14.53
CA THR A 107 0.96 -0.94 14.23
C THR A 107 0.06 -1.94 13.54
N TYR A 108 0.44 -2.37 12.34
CA TYR A 108 -0.25 -3.39 11.55
C TYR A 108 0.61 -4.64 11.41
N THR A 109 0.15 -5.75 11.99
CA THR A 109 0.82 -7.05 11.90
C THR A 109 0.26 -7.81 10.71
N LEU A 110 1.05 -8.00 9.65
CA LEU A 110 0.56 -8.58 8.40
C LEU A 110 0.20 -10.07 8.53
N ASP A 111 0.85 -10.81 9.42
CA ASP A 111 0.56 -12.25 9.58
C ASP A 111 -0.84 -12.48 10.15
N THR A 112 -1.23 -11.75 11.19
CA THR A 112 -2.52 -11.88 11.85
C THR A 112 -3.59 -10.94 11.29
N GLY A 113 -3.21 -9.89 10.55
CA GLY A 113 -4.11 -8.81 10.17
C GLY A 113 -4.54 -7.93 11.34
N LYS A 114 -3.82 -7.98 12.48
CA LYS A 114 -4.13 -7.21 13.68
C LYS A 114 -3.67 -5.76 13.53
N VAL A 115 -4.56 -4.82 13.86
CA VAL A 115 -4.31 -3.38 13.87
C VAL A 115 -4.35 -2.89 15.33
N GLU A 116 -3.25 -2.28 15.79
CA GLU A 116 -3.17 -1.63 17.10
C GLU A 116 -2.96 -0.14 16.91
N ALA A 117 -3.90 0.67 17.38
CA ALA A 117 -3.85 2.11 17.27
C ALA A 117 -3.53 2.75 18.63
N MET A 118 -2.58 3.68 18.63
CA MET A 118 -2.18 4.43 19.81
C MET A 118 -2.45 5.93 19.59
N PRO A 119 -2.99 6.63 20.61
CA PRO A 119 -3.23 8.06 20.53
C PRO A 119 -1.92 8.85 20.66
N ALA A 120 -1.94 10.11 20.22
CA ALA A 120 -0.97 11.10 20.69
C ALA A 120 -1.24 11.43 22.17
N ALA A 121 -0.27 12.02 22.87
CA ALA A 121 -0.51 12.58 24.19
C ALA A 121 -1.74 13.51 24.15
N GLN A 122 -2.71 13.28 25.05
CA GLN A 122 -3.97 14.03 25.15
C GLN A 122 -4.93 13.95 23.94
N LYS A 123 -4.74 13.01 23.01
CA LYS A 123 -5.71 12.71 21.94
C LYS A 123 -6.40 11.36 22.15
N GLN A 124 -7.45 11.10 21.37
CA GLN A 124 -8.15 9.81 21.36
C GLN A 124 -8.02 9.16 19.99
N VAL A 125 -8.06 7.83 19.97
CA VAL A 125 -8.23 7.04 18.75
C VAL A 125 -9.71 7.04 18.39
N GLU A 126 -10.05 7.25 17.12
CA GLU A 126 -11.42 7.23 16.62
C GLU A 126 -11.60 6.07 15.63
N SER A 127 -12.68 5.30 15.79
CA SER A 127 -13.04 4.22 14.86
C SER A 127 -14.51 4.28 14.47
N VAL A 128 -14.80 4.14 13.18
CA VAL A 128 -16.16 4.05 12.64
C VAL A 128 -16.35 2.65 12.03
N TYR A 129 -17.36 1.93 12.49
CA TYR A 129 -17.72 0.59 12.03
C TYR A 129 -19.07 0.58 11.32
N ILE A 130 -19.18 -0.18 10.23
CA ILE A 130 -20.44 -0.41 9.52
C ILE A 130 -20.99 -1.76 9.99
N ILE A 131 -22.16 -1.75 10.63
CA ILE A 131 -22.88 -2.96 11.03
C ILE A 131 -23.90 -3.27 9.92
N PRO A 132 -23.79 -4.40 9.19
CA PRO A 132 -24.80 -4.77 8.22
C PRO A 132 -26.10 -5.15 8.93
N GLU A 133 -27.22 -4.51 8.54
CA GLU A 133 -28.56 -4.93 8.96
C GLU A 133 -28.84 -6.32 8.39
N ALA A 134 -29.33 -7.26 9.20
CA ALA A 134 -29.77 -8.55 8.71
C ALA A 134 -30.95 -8.35 7.73
N PRO A 135 -31.01 -9.06 6.59
CA PRO A 135 -32.16 -9.00 5.70
C PRO A 135 -33.44 -9.29 6.49
N ALA A 136 -34.43 -8.41 6.40
CA ALA A 136 -35.74 -8.65 7.01
C ALA A 136 -36.28 -10.02 6.55
N PRO A 137 -36.90 -10.82 7.44
CA PRO A 137 -37.54 -12.06 7.04
C PRO A 137 -38.50 -11.77 5.89
N ALA A 138 -38.41 -12.56 4.80
CA ALA A 138 -39.34 -12.43 3.70
C ALA A 138 -40.79 -12.52 4.24
N PRO A 139 -41.72 -11.66 3.77
CA PRO A 139 -43.11 -11.77 4.18
C PRO A 139 -43.58 -13.19 3.89
N ALA A 140 -44.17 -13.84 4.90
CA ALA A 140 -44.74 -15.16 4.75
C ALA A 140 -45.72 -15.14 3.56
N PRO A 141 -45.74 -16.17 2.70
CA PRO A 141 -46.71 -16.22 1.61
C PRO A 141 -48.10 -16.09 2.22
N GLU A 142 -48.81 -15.01 1.85
CA GLU A 142 -50.21 -14.84 2.20
C GLU A 142 -50.96 -16.04 1.60
N VAL A 143 -51.32 -17.00 2.45
CA VAL A 143 -52.27 -18.05 2.10
C VAL A 143 -53.57 -17.33 1.80
N SER A 144 -53.82 -17.08 0.51
CA SER A 144 -55.09 -16.56 0.03
C SER A 144 -56.17 -17.53 0.51
N ALA A 145 -56.99 -17.08 1.47
CA ALA A 145 -58.09 -17.87 1.99
C ALA A 145 -59.01 -18.28 0.82
N PRO A 146 -59.44 -19.55 0.73
CA PRO A 146 -60.38 -20.00 -0.28
C PRO A 146 -61.67 -19.17 -0.17
N GLY A 147 -62.08 -18.53 -1.27
CA GLY A 147 -63.35 -17.84 -1.35
C GLY A 147 -64.49 -18.80 -1.05
N THR A 148 -65.30 -18.46 -0.06
CA THR A 148 -66.53 -19.18 0.28
C THR A 148 -67.57 -18.96 -0.83
N PRO A 149 -68.28 -20.01 -1.29
CA PRO A 149 -69.29 -19.91 -2.35
C PRO A 149 -70.55 -19.14 -1.94
#